data_AF-A0A0R2MZS4-F1
#
_entry.id   AF-A0A0R2MZS4-F1
#
_cell.length_a   1.000
_cell.length_b   1.000
_cell.length_c   1.000
_cell.angle_alpha   90.00
_cell.angle_beta   90.00
_cell.angle_gamma   90.00
#
_symmetry.space_group_name_H-M   'P 1'
#
loop_
_entity.id
_entity.type
_entity.pdbx_description
1 polymer ?
#
loop_
_entity_poly.entity_id
_entity_poly.type
_entity_poly.pdbx_seq_one_letter_code
_entity_poly.pdbx_strand_id
1 'polypeptide(L)'
;MISFPAHLPEPELPLIAPHPAIPKNYWELLNQGQWPQRFWLPTDEPTSDGMTGVAIHAFARLSDTAIATTLPDYLIPFAHDGHQYFCFDLSTETPAIRYVDTEVDQWLVVAPDFDHFITQLTTAPIQVSEQDSYQKWAHMALLANAEELPAVLAVGRESLIMSDYLAWLIYFTGESPAKQQVALDAYAFVRDFMGSHLTIGQAQQVDAAFRHSAVSLQFHTLAEKW
;
A
#
# COMPACT_ATOMS: atom_id res chain seq x y z
N MET A 1 10.64 3.51 6.05
CA MET A 1 9.25 3.01 6.08
C MET A 1 8.29 4.18 6.19
N ILE A 2 7.04 3.97 5.79
CA ILE A 2 5.90 4.87 6.00
C ILE A 2 5.00 4.21 7.05
N SER A 3 4.36 5.03 7.89
CA SER A 3 3.37 4.55 8.85
C SER A 3 2.00 4.42 8.18
N PHE A 4 1.30 3.30 8.41
CA PHE A 4 -0.08 3.18 7.97
C PHE A 4 -1.01 3.98 8.88
N PRO A 5 -1.95 4.76 8.34
CA PRO A 5 -2.88 5.52 9.16
C PRO A 5 -3.88 4.60 9.88
N ALA A 6 -3.92 4.65 11.21
CA ALA A 6 -4.69 3.72 12.05
C ALA A 6 -6.22 3.74 11.85
N HIS A 7 -6.76 4.75 11.18
CA HIS A 7 -8.20 4.92 10.94
C HIS A 7 -8.62 4.53 9.51
N LEU A 8 -7.68 4.09 8.68
CA LEU A 8 -7.96 3.56 7.35
C LEU A 8 -8.15 2.05 7.43
N PRO A 9 -8.98 1.46 6.56
CA PRO A 9 -9.05 0.01 6.41
C PRO A 9 -7.64 -0.51 6.13
N GLU A 10 -7.15 -1.41 6.97
CA GLU A 10 -5.80 -1.92 6.81
C GLU A 10 -5.81 -3.10 5.84
N PRO A 11 -4.90 -3.13 4.84
CA PRO A 11 -4.75 -4.29 3.98
C PRO A 11 -4.37 -5.54 4.76
N GLU A 12 -4.78 -6.70 4.24
CA GLU A 12 -4.37 -7.98 4.82
C GLU A 12 -2.88 -8.22 4.55
N LEU A 13 -2.09 -8.25 5.62
CA LEU A 13 -0.65 -8.48 5.55
C LEU A 13 -0.31 -9.93 5.94
N PRO A 14 0.78 -10.52 5.39
CA PRO A 14 1.27 -11.79 5.89
C PRO A 14 1.56 -11.71 7.39
N LEU A 15 1.32 -12.80 8.11
CA LEU A 15 1.80 -12.96 9.47
C LEU A 15 3.08 -13.77 9.46
N ILE A 16 4.11 -13.26 10.13
CA ILE A 16 5.38 -13.95 10.28
C ILE A 16 5.69 -14.19 11.76
N ALA A 17 6.10 -15.41 12.08
CA ALA A 17 6.51 -15.79 13.43
C ALA A 17 8.02 -15.66 13.61
N PRO A 18 8.50 -15.35 14.83
CA PRO A 18 9.93 -15.37 15.14
C PRO A 18 10.57 -16.68 14.72
N HIS A 19 11.62 -16.60 13.91
CA HIS A 19 12.35 -17.77 13.43
C HIS A 19 13.86 -17.54 13.55
N PRO A 20 14.63 -18.49 14.14
CA PRO A 20 16.06 -18.29 14.42
C PRO A 20 16.93 -18.15 13.17
N ALA A 21 16.47 -18.69 12.02
CA ALA A 21 17.18 -18.56 10.75
C ALA A 21 16.95 -17.20 10.07
N ILE A 22 15.87 -16.48 10.41
CA ILE A 22 15.58 -15.17 9.80
C ILE A 22 16.53 -14.12 10.40
N PRO A 23 17.19 -13.31 9.57
CA PRO A 23 18.27 -12.43 10.03
C PRO A 23 17.75 -11.28 10.89
N LYS A 24 18.56 -10.83 11.85
CA LYS A 24 18.18 -9.84 12.88
C LYS A 24 17.74 -8.49 12.31
N ASN A 25 18.40 -8.05 11.24
CA ASN A 25 18.09 -6.84 10.50
C ASN A 25 16.65 -6.81 9.94
N TYR A 26 16.06 -7.96 9.59
CA TYR A 26 14.66 -8.04 9.19
C TYR A 26 13.72 -7.66 10.35
N TRP A 27 13.99 -8.20 11.54
CA TRP A 27 13.21 -7.87 12.74
C TRP A 27 13.37 -6.40 13.14
N GLU A 28 14.58 -5.85 12.98
CA GLU A 28 14.83 -4.41 13.18
C GLU A 28 14.08 -3.55 12.15
N LEU A 29 13.94 -4.01 10.91
CA LEU A 29 13.14 -3.34 9.88
C LEU A 29 11.65 -3.32 10.25
N LEU A 30 11.08 -4.43 10.72
CA LEU A 30 9.66 -4.50 11.09
C LEU A 30 9.29 -3.51 12.21
N ASN A 31 10.23 -3.19 13.11
CA ASN A 31 10.04 -2.17 14.14
C ASN A 31 9.92 -0.75 13.57
N GLN A 32 10.34 -0.52 12.33
CA GLN A 32 10.24 0.77 11.65
C GLN A 32 8.90 0.94 10.91
N GLY A 33 8.11 -0.13 10.76
CA GLY A 33 6.83 -0.15 10.05
C GLY A 33 6.80 -1.20 8.94
N GLN A 34 5.68 -1.29 8.23
CA GLN A 34 5.44 -2.30 7.18
C GLN A 34 5.53 -1.75 5.76
N TRP A 35 5.47 -0.44 5.56
CA TRP A 35 5.26 0.14 4.22
C TRP A 35 6.56 0.75 3.68
N PRO A 36 7.18 0.17 2.63
CA PRO A 36 8.47 0.65 2.12
C PRO A 36 8.36 1.94 1.32
N GLN A 37 9.32 2.86 1.49
CA GLN A 37 9.47 3.99 0.55
C GLN A 37 10.18 3.58 -0.75
N ARG A 38 11.15 2.67 -0.63
CA ARG A 38 11.83 2.01 -1.75
C ARG A 38 11.20 0.65 -1.90
N PHE A 39 10.34 0.48 -2.89
CA PHE A 39 9.44 -0.65 -3.03
C PHE A 39 9.64 -1.44 -4.32
N TRP A 40 10.46 -0.98 -5.25
CA TRP A 40 10.69 -1.64 -6.52
C TRP A 40 11.97 -2.45 -6.49
N LEU A 41 11.89 -3.74 -6.82
CA LEU A 41 13.06 -4.60 -6.96
C LEU A 41 13.33 -4.86 -8.45
N PRO A 42 14.46 -4.40 -9.00
CA PRO A 42 14.85 -4.76 -10.35
C PRO A 42 15.02 -6.28 -10.50
N THR A 43 14.53 -6.83 -11.61
CA THR A 43 14.72 -8.25 -11.97
C THR A 43 15.28 -8.36 -13.38
N ASP A 44 16.09 -9.38 -13.61
CA ASP A 44 16.66 -9.66 -14.94
C ASP A 44 15.62 -10.30 -15.89
N GLU A 45 14.55 -10.87 -15.34
CA GLU A 45 13.44 -11.47 -16.05
C GLU A 45 12.14 -10.70 -15.79
N PRO A 46 11.22 -10.58 -16.78
CA PRO A 46 9.90 -10.01 -16.57
C PRO A 46 9.10 -10.76 -15.50
N THR A 47 8.30 -10.01 -14.74
CA THR A 47 7.36 -10.54 -13.75
C THR A 47 5.94 -10.11 -14.11
N SER A 48 4.94 -10.64 -13.41
CA SER A 48 3.54 -10.20 -13.53
C SER A 48 3.36 -8.71 -13.21
N ASP A 49 4.24 -8.13 -12.40
CA ASP A 49 4.24 -6.70 -12.07
C ASP A 49 4.84 -5.83 -13.16
N GLY A 50 5.79 -6.35 -13.94
CA GLY A 50 6.40 -5.58 -15.00
C GLY A 50 7.63 -6.19 -15.66
N MET A 51 8.07 -5.53 -16.72
CA MET A 51 9.17 -5.98 -17.58
C MET A 51 10.56 -5.89 -16.93
N THR A 52 10.71 -5.10 -15.86
CA THR A 52 12.03 -4.72 -15.31
C THR A 52 12.12 -4.89 -13.80
N GLY A 53 11.17 -5.58 -13.18
CA GLY A 53 11.14 -5.71 -11.74
C GLY A 53 9.79 -6.12 -11.19
N VAL A 54 9.72 -6.08 -9.87
CA VAL A 54 8.54 -6.42 -9.06
C VAL A 54 8.44 -5.49 -7.86
N ALA A 55 7.22 -5.17 -7.44
CA ALA A 55 6.97 -4.32 -6.28
C ALA A 55 6.78 -5.13 -4.99
N ILE A 56 7.31 -4.62 -3.88
CA ILE A 56 6.95 -5.04 -2.53
C ILE A 56 6.04 -3.98 -1.91
N HIS A 57 4.77 -4.31 -1.70
CA HIS A 57 3.79 -3.32 -1.21
C HIS A 57 3.72 -3.20 0.31
N ALA A 58 3.95 -4.30 1.03
CA ALA A 58 4.02 -4.29 2.47
C ALA A 58 4.83 -5.48 3.01
N PHE A 59 5.55 -5.26 4.11
CA PHE A 59 6.17 -6.32 4.89
C PHE A 59 5.16 -6.93 5.86
N ALA A 60 5.43 -8.18 6.25
CA ALA A 60 4.61 -8.95 7.16
C ALA A 60 4.47 -8.28 8.53
N ARG A 61 3.38 -8.64 9.22
CA ARG A 61 3.15 -8.32 10.61
C ARG A 61 3.69 -9.44 11.49
N LEU A 62 4.37 -9.06 12.57
CA LEU A 62 4.80 -10.00 13.59
C LEU A 62 3.59 -10.66 14.26
N SER A 63 3.63 -11.97 14.41
CA SER A 63 2.59 -12.78 15.06
C SER A 63 3.21 -13.97 15.77
N ASP A 64 2.57 -14.46 16.83
CA ASP A 64 2.98 -15.71 17.48
C ASP A 64 2.64 -16.95 16.61
N THR A 65 1.75 -16.78 15.64
CA THR A 65 1.33 -17.81 14.69
C THR A 65 1.56 -17.34 13.26
N ALA A 66 2.33 -18.12 12.49
CA ALA A 66 2.43 -17.92 11.04
C ALA A 66 1.11 -18.31 10.36
N ILE A 67 0.72 -17.61 9.29
CA ILE A 67 -0.43 -18.03 8.46
C ILE A 67 -0.06 -19.29 7.69
N ALA A 68 -1.03 -20.20 7.55
CA ALA A 68 -0.91 -21.35 6.66
C ALA A 68 -0.78 -20.87 5.21
N THR A 69 0.34 -21.19 4.59
CA THR A 69 0.62 -20.88 3.18
C THR A 69 0.56 -22.18 2.38
N THR A 70 0.28 -22.10 1.08
CA THR A 70 0.41 -23.25 0.17
C THR A 70 1.85 -23.47 -0.31
N LEU A 71 2.78 -22.60 0.09
CA LEU A 71 4.20 -22.72 -0.24
C LEU A 71 4.85 -23.85 0.59
N PRO A 72 5.94 -24.45 0.08
CA PRO A 72 6.72 -25.39 0.87
C PRO A 72 7.20 -24.82 2.21
N ASP A 73 7.26 -25.66 3.25
CA ASP A 73 7.59 -25.26 4.63
C ASP A 73 8.94 -24.53 4.78
N TYR A 74 9.87 -24.73 3.84
CA TYR A 74 11.17 -24.05 3.85
C TYR A 74 11.10 -22.62 3.29
N LEU A 75 9.98 -22.20 2.68
CA LEU A 75 9.73 -20.83 2.24
C LEU A 75 8.85 -20.12 3.26
N ILE A 76 9.41 -19.11 3.92
CA ILE A 76 8.68 -18.30 4.89
C ILE A 76 8.35 -16.94 4.28
N PRO A 77 7.08 -16.65 3.93
CA PRO A 77 6.69 -15.36 3.40
C PRO A 77 6.93 -14.23 4.39
N PHE A 78 7.51 -13.14 3.90
CA PHE A 78 7.68 -11.90 4.63
C PHE A 78 7.02 -10.70 3.95
N ALA A 79 6.44 -10.90 2.76
CA ALA A 79 5.57 -9.97 2.05
C ALA A 79 4.73 -10.78 1.05
N HIS A 80 3.49 -10.33 0.78
CA HIS A 80 2.69 -10.88 -0.31
C HIS A 80 1.70 -9.85 -0.85
N ASP A 81 1.25 -10.04 -2.08
CA ASP A 81 0.08 -9.38 -2.66
C ASP A 81 -0.62 -10.36 -3.61
N GLY A 82 -1.82 -10.83 -3.24
CA GLY A 82 -2.50 -11.91 -3.95
C GLY A 82 -1.65 -13.18 -4.08
N HIS A 83 -1.31 -13.55 -5.32
CA HIS A 83 -0.55 -14.76 -5.66
C HIS A 83 0.98 -14.57 -5.63
N GLN A 84 1.45 -13.35 -5.36
CA GLN A 84 2.85 -12.96 -5.38
C GLN A 84 3.40 -12.90 -3.96
N TYR A 85 4.54 -13.54 -3.74
CA TYR A 85 5.17 -13.67 -2.42
C TYR A 85 6.65 -13.32 -2.49
N PHE A 86 7.13 -12.61 -1.46
CA PHE A 86 8.55 -12.60 -1.12
C PHE A 86 8.80 -13.48 0.09
N CYS A 87 9.74 -14.41 -0.04
CA CYS A 87 10.00 -15.44 0.97
C CYS A 87 11.48 -15.50 1.37
N PHE A 88 11.73 -15.82 2.63
CA PHE A 88 13.00 -16.40 3.06
C PHE A 88 13.06 -17.87 2.65
N ASP A 89 14.10 -18.26 1.91
CA ASP A 89 14.38 -19.66 1.59
C ASP A 89 15.32 -20.25 2.64
N LEU A 90 14.77 -21.08 3.52
CA LEU A 90 15.49 -21.73 4.62
C LEU A 90 16.18 -23.04 4.22
N SER A 91 16.15 -23.41 2.94
CA SER A 91 16.89 -24.58 2.44
C SER A 91 18.40 -24.32 2.33
N THR A 92 18.83 -23.05 2.43
CA THR A 92 20.23 -22.61 2.38
C THR A 92 20.76 -22.24 3.76
N GLU A 93 22.09 -22.26 3.93
CA GLU A 93 22.74 -21.91 5.21
C GLU A 93 22.47 -20.44 5.62
N THR A 94 22.60 -19.53 4.66
CA THR A 94 22.10 -18.15 4.76
C THR A 94 20.81 -18.06 3.96
N PRO A 95 19.66 -17.67 4.56
CA PRO A 95 18.42 -17.65 3.82
C PRO A 95 18.43 -16.69 2.63
N ALA A 96 18.30 -17.23 1.43
CA ALA A 96 18.15 -16.44 0.22
C ALA A 96 16.76 -15.82 0.16
N ILE A 97 16.59 -14.79 -0.67
CA ILE A 97 15.28 -14.18 -0.90
C ILE A 97 14.71 -14.69 -2.22
N ARG A 98 13.49 -15.22 -2.14
CA ARG A 98 12.71 -15.70 -3.28
C ARG A 98 11.59 -14.73 -3.59
N TYR A 99 11.37 -14.48 -4.87
CA TYR A 99 10.08 -14.03 -5.38
C TYR A 99 9.34 -15.25 -5.94
N VAL A 100 8.09 -15.44 -5.54
CA VAL A 100 7.24 -16.55 -5.99
C VAL A 100 5.90 -16.00 -6.44
N ASP A 101 5.57 -16.21 -7.70
CA ASP A 101 4.24 -15.96 -8.24
C ASP A 101 3.56 -17.30 -8.53
N THR A 102 2.56 -17.61 -7.70
CA THR A 102 1.83 -18.88 -7.78
C THR A 102 0.77 -18.91 -8.89
N GLU A 103 0.40 -17.77 -9.46
CA GLU A 103 -0.58 -17.70 -10.55
C GLU A 103 0.06 -18.11 -11.88
N VAL A 104 1.30 -17.69 -12.12
CA VAL A 104 2.05 -17.95 -13.36
C VAL A 104 3.20 -18.95 -13.20
N ASP A 105 3.29 -19.61 -12.03
CA ASP A 105 4.35 -20.58 -11.68
C ASP A 105 5.77 -20.04 -11.88
N GLN A 106 6.00 -18.78 -11.46
CA GLN A 106 7.31 -18.13 -11.55
C GLN A 106 8.01 -18.14 -10.19
N TRP A 107 9.24 -18.65 -10.15
CA TRP A 107 10.03 -18.79 -8.93
C TRP A 107 11.43 -18.24 -9.18
N LEU A 108 11.74 -17.07 -8.61
CA LEU A 108 13.00 -16.37 -8.82
C LEU A 108 13.81 -16.28 -7.53
N VAL A 109 15.13 -16.45 -7.67
CA VAL A 109 16.09 -16.04 -6.63
C VAL A 109 16.41 -14.57 -6.86
N VAL A 110 15.91 -13.69 -5.99
CA VAL A 110 16.04 -12.24 -6.22
C VAL A 110 17.13 -11.59 -5.37
N ALA A 111 17.60 -12.28 -4.32
CA ALA A 111 18.80 -11.87 -3.59
C ALA A 111 19.43 -13.07 -2.86
N PRO A 112 20.76 -13.06 -2.63
CA PRO A 112 21.43 -14.10 -1.86
C PRO A 112 21.12 -14.06 -0.35
N ASP A 113 20.68 -12.91 0.16
CA ASP A 113 20.26 -12.70 1.55
C ASP A 113 19.43 -11.41 1.69
N PHE A 114 18.96 -11.14 2.90
CA PHE A 114 18.11 -9.98 3.19
C PHE A 114 18.82 -8.63 3.06
N ASP A 115 20.10 -8.54 3.41
CA ASP A 115 20.88 -7.30 3.30
C ASP A 115 21.05 -6.89 1.83
N HIS A 116 21.32 -7.86 0.95
CA HIS A 116 21.36 -7.62 -0.49
C HIS A 116 19.97 -7.27 -1.04
N PHE A 117 18.91 -7.91 -0.56
CA PHE A 117 17.55 -7.57 -0.99
C PHE A 117 17.19 -6.12 -0.64
N ILE A 118 17.34 -5.71 0.62
CA ILE A 118 16.89 -4.39 1.06
C ILE A 118 17.69 -3.25 0.42
N THR A 119 18.97 -3.49 0.11
CA THR A 119 19.84 -2.49 -0.55
C THR A 119 19.52 -2.30 -2.03
N GLN A 120 18.99 -3.34 -2.69
CA GLN A 120 18.58 -3.32 -4.10
C GLN A 120 17.25 -2.61 -4.35
N LEU A 121 16.34 -2.54 -3.36
CA LEU A 121 15.05 -1.88 -3.55
C LEU A 121 15.22 -0.42 -4.00
N THR A 122 14.46 0.06 -4.96
CA THR A 122 14.46 1.46 -5.44
C THR A 122 13.06 2.05 -5.39
N THR A 123 12.92 3.31 -5.78
CA THR A 123 11.61 3.91 -6.05
C THR A 123 11.20 3.64 -7.50
N ALA A 124 9.91 3.49 -7.75
CA ALA A 124 9.33 3.47 -9.09
C ALA A 124 8.22 4.53 -9.20
N PRO A 125 7.82 4.92 -10.43
CA PRO A 125 6.66 5.79 -10.63
C PRO A 125 5.40 5.23 -10.00
N ILE A 126 4.55 6.11 -9.48
CA ILE A 126 3.27 5.72 -8.90
C ILE A 126 2.29 5.35 -10.01
N GLN A 127 1.87 4.08 -10.02
CA GLN A 127 0.95 3.54 -11.00
C GLN A 127 -0.07 2.62 -10.32
N VAL A 128 -1.34 2.86 -10.60
CA VAL A 128 -2.46 2.05 -10.13
C VAL A 128 -3.49 1.87 -11.23
N SER A 129 -4.23 0.77 -11.16
CA SER A 129 -5.36 0.42 -12.02
C SER A 129 -6.49 -0.18 -11.20
N GLU A 130 -7.68 -0.27 -11.78
CA GLU A 130 -8.85 -0.88 -11.12
C GLU A 130 -8.70 -2.38 -10.84
N GLN A 131 -7.71 -3.03 -11.47
CA GLN A 131 -7.42 -4.45 -11.27
C GLN A 131 -6.45 -4.70 -10.12
N ASP A 132 -5.79 -3.65 -9.62
CA ASP A 132 -4.84 -3.78 -8.53
C ASP A 132 -5.55 -4.05 -7.20
N SER A 133 -4.86 -4.79 -6.33
CA SER A 133 -5.35 -5.06 -4.98
C SER A 133 -5.49 -3.77 -4.17
N TYR A 134 -6.34 -3.83 -3.13
CA TYR A 134 -6.42 -2.72 -2.17
C TYR A 134 -5.06 -2.43 -1.50
N GLN A 135 -4.24 -3.46 -1.26
CA GLN A 135 -2.91 -3.28 -0.67
C GLN A 135 -2.01 -2.43 -1.56
N LYS A 136 -1.91 -2.78 -2.85
CA LYS A 136 -1.14 -2.02 -3.83
C LYS A 136 -1.66 -0.60 -3.96
N TRP A 137 -2.98 -0.43 -4.12
CA TRP A 137 -3.59 0.89 -4.24
C TRP A 137 -3.31 1.76 -3.00
N ALA A 138 -3.51 1.22 -1.79
CA ALA A 138 -3.26 1.92 -0.53
C ALA A 138 -1.79 2.33 -0.38
N HIS A 139 -0.86 1.44 -0.75
CA HIS A 139 0.56 1.75 -0.74
C HIS A 139 0.91 2.90 -1.68
N MET A 140 0.36 2.87 -2.90
CA MET A 140 0.55 3.93 -3.88
C MET A 140 -0.06 5.26 -3.42
N ALA A 141 -1.23 5.24 -2.76
CA ALA A 141 -1.85 6.42 -2.18
C ALA A 141 -1.00 7.07 -1.07
N LEU A 142 -0.30 6.27 -0.27
CA LEU A 142 0.63 6.78 0.76
C LEU A 142 1.85 7.45 0.14
N LEU A 143 2.37 6.91 -0.97
CA LEU A 143 3.57 7.39 -1.64
C LEU A 143 3.32 8.57 -2.58
N ALA A 144 2.15 8.64 -3.21
CA ALA A 144 1.81 9.63 -4.21
C ALA A 144 2.10 11.05 -3.72
N ASN A 145 2.77 11.84 -4.55
CA ASN A 145 2.84 13.28 -4.35
C ASN A 145 1.53 13.96 -4.83
N ALA A 146 1.42 15.28 -4.68
CA ALA A 146 0.18 15.99 -5.06
C ALA A 146 -0.13 15.97 -6.57
N GLU A 147 0.87 15.81 -7.44
CA GLU A 147 0.67 15.70 -8.88
C GLU A 147 0.18 14.31 -9.29
N GLU A 148 0.59 13.27 -8.57
CA GLU A 148 0.23 11.86 -8.83
C GLU A 148 -1.11 11.48 -8.17
N LEU A 149 -1.42 12.07 -7.02
CA LEU A 149 -2.58 11.72 -6.20
C LEU A 149 -3.95 11.79 -6.93
N PRO A 150 -4.22 12.74 -7.86
CA PRO A 150 -5.49 12.77 -8.58
C PRO A 150 -5.78 11.46 -9.34
N ALA A 151 -4.76 10.88 -9.98
CA ALA A 151 -4.93 9.62 -10.71
C ALA A 151 -5.19 8.44 -9.75
N VAL A 152 -4.50 8.43 -8.60
CA VAL A 152 -4.71 7.40 -7.57
C VAL A 152 -6.12 7.49 -6.97
N LEU A 153 -6.59 8.70 -6.63
CA LEU A 153 -7.94 8.92 -6.11
C LEU A 153 -9.02 8.66 -7.15
N ALA A 154 -8.74 8.82 -8.45
CA ALA A 154 -9.69 8.45 -9.49
C ALA A 154 -9.92 6.94 -9.49
N VAL A 155 -8.85 6.13 -9.48
CA VAL A 155 -8.96 4.67 -9.38
C VAL A 155 -9.66 4.26 -8.08
N GLY A 156 -9.29 4.85 -6.94
CA GLY A 156 -9.88 4.52 -5.65
C GLY A 156 -11.38 4.82 -5.56
N ARG A 157 -11.87 5.83 -6.30
CA ARG A 157 -13.30 6.14 -6.35
C ARG A 157 -14.11 5.05 -7.05
N GLU A 158 -13.53 4.40 -8.05
CA GLU A 158 -14.19 3.34 -8.82
C GLU A 158 -14.04 1.97 -8.15
N SER A 159 -12.92 1.72 -7.45
CA SER A 159 -12.59 0.40 -6.90
C SER A 159 -12.94 0.22 -5.41
N LEU A 160 -13.01 1.28 -4.62
CA LEU A 160 -13.30 1.19 -3.19
C LEU A 160 -14.79 1.35 -2.88
N ILE A 161 -15.22 0.77 -1.76
CA ILE A 161 -16.52 1.14 -1.19
C ILE A 161 -16.48 2.60 -0.73
N MET A 162 -17.60 3.30 -0.87
CA MET A 162 -17.67 4.75 -0.60
C MET A 162 -17.16 5.13 0.80
N SER A 163 -17.47 4.35 1.85
CA SER A 163 -16.97 4.63 3.20
C SER A 163 -15.45 4.68 3.28
N ASP A 164 -14.80 3.76 2.60
CA ASP A 164 -13.34 3.60 2.63
C ASP A 164 -12.70 4.71 1.80
N TYR A 165 -13.26 5.00 0.62
CA TYR A 165 -12.82 6.14 -0.19
C TYR A 165 -12.90 7.46 0.59
N LEU A 166 -14.02 7.73 1.28
CA LEU A 166 -14.17 8.94 2.09
C LEU A 166 -13.21 8.96 3.29
N ALA A 167 -12.91 7.81 3.88
CA ALA A 167 -11.90 7.73 4.95
C ALA A 167 -10.50 8.16 4.43
N TRP A 168 -10.15 7.77 3.20
CA TRP A 168 -8.92 8.22 2.54
C TRP A 168 -8.94 9.73 2.26
N LEU A 169 -10.06 10.30 1.81
CA LEU A 169 -10.17 11.76 1.64
C LEU A 169 -9.99 12.50 2.97
N ILE A 170 -10.56 11.97 4.07
CA ILE A 170 -10.36 12.50 5.43
C ILE A 170 -8.88 12.43 5.83
N TYR A 171 -8.21 11.30 5.58
CA TYR A 171 -6.78 11.16 5.86
C TYR A 171 -5.96 12.28 5.18
N PHE A 172 -6.23 12.55 3.91
CA PHE A 172 -5.52 13.60 3.16
C PHE A 172 -5.78 15.03 3.68
N THR A 173 -6.77 15.26 4.55
CA THR A 173 -6.94 16.56 5.22
C THR A 173 -5.83 16.87 6.23
N GLY A 174 -5.13 15.84 6.72
CA GLY A 174 -3.96 15.96 7.60
C GLY A 174 -2.62 16.08 6.87
N GLU A 175 -2.61 15.94 5.54
CA GLU A 175 -1.39 15.93 4.72
C GLU A 175 -0.98 17.35 4.28
N SER A 176 -0.03 17.47 3.35
CA SER A 176 0.41 18.78 2.84
C SER A 176 -0.75 19.57 2.19
N PRO A 177 -0.73 20.92 2.22
CA PRO A 177 -1.82 21.72 1.62
C PRO A 177 -2.11 21.38 0.15
N ALA A 178 -1.10 20.97 -0.62
CA ALA A 178 -1.27 20.53 -2.00
C ALA A 178 -2.08 19.22 -2.10
N LYS A 179 -1.80 18.22 -1.24
CA LYS A 179 -2.60 16.99 -1.18
C LYS A 179 -4.01 17.24 -0.63
N GLN A 180 -4.15 18.16 0.32
CA GLN A 180 -5.45 18.58 0.84
C GLN A 180 -6.33 19.17 -0.26
N GLN A 181 -5.77 20.00 -1.15
CA GLN A 181 -6.51 20.56 -2.28
C GLN A 181 -6.97 19.45 -3.24
N VAL A 182 -6.11 18.49 -3.57
CA VAL A 182 -6.46 17.35 -4.42
C VAL A 182 -7.60 16.52 -3.80
N ALA A 183 -7.54 16.27 -2.50
CA ALA A 183 -8.61 15.56 -1.78
C ALA A 183 -9.92 16.36 -1.74
N LEU A 184 -9.85 17.68 -1.61
CA LEU A 184 -11.02 18.56 -1.67
C LEU A 184 -11.68 18.53 -3.05
N ASP A 185 -10.89 18.58 -4.12
CA ASP A 185 -11.39 18.51 -5.49
C ASP A 185 -12.05 17.16 -5.77
N ALA A 186 -11.46 16.06 -5.27
CA ALA A 186 -12.04 14.73 -5.33
C ALA A 186 -13.36 14.64 -4.53
N TYR A 187 -13.43 15.23 -3.34
CA TYR A 187 -14.66 15.28 -2.55
C TYR A 187 -15.75 16.11 -3.24
N ALA A 188 -15.37 17.24 -3.86
CA ALA A 188 -16.30 18.08 -4.60
C ALA A 188 -16.93 17.33 -5.77
N PHE A 189 -16.13 16.54 -6.50
CA PHE A 189 -16.66 15.64 -7.53
C PHE A 189 -17.70 14.66 -6.96
N VAL A 190 -17.41 14.04 -5.82
CA VAL A 190 -18.36 13.10 -5.19
C VAL A 190 -19.65 13.82 -4.79
N ARG A 191 -19.57 15.05 -4.25
CA ARG A 191 -20.76 15.85 -3.90
C ARG A 191 -21.60 16.22 -5.11
N ASP A 192 -20.97 16.66 -6.19
CA ASP A 192 -21.66 17.16 -7.38
C ASP A 192 -22.26 16.03 -8.24
N PHE A 193 -21.56 14.90 -8.36
CA PHE A 193 -21.91 13.84 -9.32
C PHE A 193 -22.35 12.52 -8.68
N MET A 194 -22.02 12.29 -7.41
CA MET A 194 -22.31 11.05 -6.70
C MET A 194 -23.07 11.29 -5.39
N GLY A 195 -23.70 12.47 -5.23
CA GLY A 195 -24.36 12.86 -3.99
C GLY A 195 -25.42 11.87 -3.49
N SER A 196 -26.09 11.14 -4.38
CA SER A 196 -27.05 10.07 -4.02
C SER A 196 -26.41 8.86 -3.33
N HIS A 197 -25.09 8.69 -3.46
CA HIS A 197 -24.31 7.64 -2.79
C HIS A 197 -23.76 8.09 -1.43
N LEU A 198 -23.96 9.36 -1.05
CA LEU A 198 -23.55 9.90 0.25
C LEU A 198 -24.72 9.89 1.23
N THR A 199 -24.52 9.27 2.39
CA THR A 199 -25.40 9.53 3.54
C THR A 199 -25.09 10.89 4.15
N ILE A 200 -26.07 11.49 4.84
CA ILE A 200 -25.88 12.74 5.58
C ILE A 200 -24.73 12.63 6.58
N GLY A 201 -24.64 11.50 7.30
CA GLY A 201 -23.58 11.28 8.28
C GLY A 201 -22.18 11.22 7.66
N GLN A 202 -22.04 10.56 6.51
CA GLN A 202 -20.76 10.52 5.78
C GLN A 202 -20.34 11.91 5.30
N ALA A 203 -21.26 12.66 4.69
CA ALA A 203 -20.97 14.04 4.26
C ALA A 203 -20.53 14.91 5.45
N GLN A 204 -21.24 14.83 6.58
CA GLN A 204 -20.89 15.58 7.79
C GLN A 204 -19.49 15.25 8.33
N GLN A 205 -19.06 13.98 8.26
CA GLN A 205 -17.72 13.58 8.70
C GLN A 205 -16.63 14.20 7.82
N VAL A 206 -16.80 14.15 6.50
CA VAL A 206 -15.82 14.71 5.56
C VAL A 206 -15.80 16.24 5.62
N ASP A 207 -16.98 16.86 5.70
CA ASP A 207 -17.10 18.32 5.88
C ASP A 207 -16.39 18.80 7.14
N ALA A 208 -16.54 18.08 8.26
CA ALA A 208 -15.86 18.42 9.50
C ALA A 208 -14.34 18.38 9.35
N ALA A 209 -13.81 17.38 8.64
CA ALA A 209 -12.37 17.27 8.38
C ALA A 209 -11.85 18.47 7.55
N PHE A 210 -12.52 18.82 6.45
CA PHE A 210 -12.08 19.94 5.60
C PHE A 210 -12.19 21.32 6.26
N ARG A 211 -13.16 21.54 7.16
CA ARG A 211 -13.26 22.80 7.94
C ARG A 211 -12.03 23.09 8.79
N HIS A 212 -11.28 22.06 9.16
CA HIS A 212 -10.05 22.19 9.96
C HIS A 212 -8.76 22.07 9.13
N SER A 213 -8.88 21.92 7.80
CA SER A 213 -7.76 21.83 6.87
C SER A 213 -7.24 23.20 6.43
N ALA A 214 -6.06 23.22 5.81
CA ALA A 214 -5.48 24.43 5.21
C ALA A 214 -6.28 24.93 3.98
N VAL A 215 -7.15 24.09 3.40
CA VAL A 215 -8.04 24.44 2.28
C VAL A 215 -9.48 24.77 2.72
N SER A 216 -9.67 25.07 4.01
CA SER A 216 -10.99 25.36 4.59
C SER A 216 -11.74 26.51 3.92
N LEU A 217 -11.05 27.55 3.45
CA LEU A 217 -11.68 28.67 2.73
C LEU A 217 -12.26 28.23 1.38
N GLN A 218 -11.51 27.43 0.61
CA GLN A 218 -11.95 26.84 -0.64
C GLN A 218 -13.13 25.89 -0.39
N PHE A 219 -13.04 25.07 0.66
CA PHE A 219 -14.13 24.20 1.09
C PHE A 219 -15.41 25.00 1.37
N HIS A 220 -15.34 26.09 2.15
CA HIS A 220 -16.53 26.91 2.44
C HIS A 220 -17.17 27.49 1.18
N THR A 221 -16.36 27.92 0.22
CA THR A 221 -16.84 28.43 -1.08
C THR A 221 -17.58 27.36 -1.90
N LEU A 222 -17.14 26.09 -1.82
CA LEU A 222 -17.81 24.97 -2.48
C LEU A 222 -19.07 24.54 -1.72
N ALA A 223 -19.00 24.48 -0.39
CA ALA A 223 -20.10 24.06 0.46
C ALA A 223 -21.33 24.97 0.37
N GLU A 224 -21.16 26.26 0.03
CA GLU A 224 -22.28 27.16 -0.28
C GLU A 224 -23.12 26.74 -1.50
N LYS A 225 -22.58 25.86 -2.36
CA LYS A 225 -23.23 25.37 -3.58
C LYS A 225 -23.95 24.03 -3.39
N TRP A 226 -23.66 23.30 -2.31
CA TRP A 226 -24.21 21.96 -2.04
C TRP A 226 -25.41 22.02 -1.11
#